data_AF-A0A7W4GIK3-F1
#
_entry.id   AF-A0A7W4GIK3-F1
#
_cell.length_a   1.000
_cell.length_b   1.000
_cell.length_c   1.000
_cell.angle_alpha   90.00
_cell.angle_beta   90.00
_cell.angle_gamma   90.00
#
_symmetry.space_group_name_H-M   'P 1'
#
loop_
_entity.id
_entity.type
_entity.pdbx_description
1 polymer ?
#
loop_
_entity_poly.entity_id
_entity_poly.type
_entity_poly.pdbx_seq_one_letter_code
_entity_poly.pdbx_strand_id
1 'polypeptide(L)'
;YSCYLRISEISARAGYAPIMSQFRQDPHSGIWYFHVPFSKSGKARNIAISKALLAGLVDYRRYLRLSDLPNINDQHPIFVRHKAAAHGREPGVINANLGIRHIRDEIDKLINLAADNAAKDGFEHDSQLMRKLSAHNIRHTGITHDININRRPLSHVQADAGHESIDTTSQYLHTTQTERHQSAFNKPLNHLAEIK
;
A
#
# COMPACT_ATOMS: atom_id res chain seq x y z
N TYR A 1 0.89 0.71 -1.11
CA TYR A 1 0.06 0.91 -2.31
C TYR A 1 -1.02 -0.17 -2.38
N SER A 2 -0.70 -1.41 -2.78
CA SER A 2 -1.70 -2.45 -3.13
C SER A 2 -2.55 -3.02 -1.99
N CYS A 3 -2.10 -2.88 -0.73
CA CYS A 3 -2.84 -3.41 0.44
C CYS A 3 -3.40 -2.31 1.34
N TYR A 4 -3.33 -1.04 0.95
CA TYR A 4 -3.81 0.08 1.76
C TYR A 4 -3.36 -0.01 3.21
N LEU A 5 -2.10 -0.38 3.46
CA LEU A 5 -1.59 -0.50 4.81
C LEU A 5 -1.19 0.88 5.34
N ARG A 6 -1.41 1.11 6.62
CA ARG A 6 -0.75 2.22 7.34
C ARG A 6 0.69 1.81 7.57
N ILE A 7 1.60 2.79 7.59
CA ILE A 7 3.00 2.51 7.90
C ILE A 7 3.18 1.79 9.25
N SER A 8 2.31 2.08 10.23
CA SER A 8 2.30 1.43 11.55
C SER A 8 1.86 -0.04 11.53
N GLU A 9 1.23 -0.49 10.44
CA GLU A 9 0.81 -1.90 10.26
C GLU A 9 1.94 -2.74 9.65
N ILE A 10 2.97 -2.10 9.09
CA ILE A 10 4.15 -2.75 8.47
C ILE A 10 5.47 -2.36 9.14
N SER A 11 5.44 -1.60 10.24
CA SER A 11 6.63 -1.24 11.04
C SER A 11 6.56 -1.78 12.46
N ALA A 12 7.73 -2.03 13.05
CA ALA A 12 7.84 -2.34 14.46
C ALA A 12 7.45 -1.15 15.35
N ARG A 13 6.62 -1.43 16.35
CA ARG A 13 6.21 -0.52 17.43
C ARG A 13 6.11 -1.28 18.75
N ALA A 14 5.82 -0.58 19.85
CA ALA A 14 5.62 -1.24 21.14
C ALA A 14 4.46 -2.25 21.04
N GLY A 15 4.71 -3.50 21.41
CA GLY A 15 3.71 -4.57 21.39
C GLY A 15 3.30 -5.07 20.00
N TYR A 16 3.98 -4.67 18.92
CA TYR A 16 3.67 -5.15 17.57
C TYR A 16 4.90 -5.15 16.66
N ALA A 17 5.21 -6.30 16.09
CA ALA A 17 6.30 -6.53 15.16
C ALA A 17 5.78 -7.36 13.96
N PRO A 18 5.83 -6.82 12.73
CA PRO A 18 5.23 -7.49 11.58
C PRO A 18 6.13 -8.58 10.99
N ILE A 19 5.58 -9.78 10.81
CA ILE A 19 6.31 -11.02 10.45
C ILE A 19 5.73 -11.69 9.20
N MET A 20 6.54 -12.53 8.55
CA MET A 20 6.22 -13.17 7.28
C MET A 20 4.98 -14.08 7.33
N SER A 21 4.69 -14.74 8.46
CA SER A 21 3.46 -15.53 8.67
C SER A 21 2.15 -14.71 8.70
N GLN A 22 2.24 -13.39 8.58
CA GLN A 22 1.09 -12.54 8.28
C GLN A 22 0.65 -12.65 6.82
N PHE A 23 1.54 -13.05 5.90
CA PHE A 23 1.13 -13.49 4.58
C PHE A 23 0.61 -14.91 4.69
N ARG A 24 -0.67 -15.11 4.39
CA ARG A 24 -1.35 -16.39 4.56
C ARG A 24 -2.09 -16.75 3.29
N GLN A 25 -2.15 -18.04 3.00
CA GLN A 25 -2.98 -18.57 1.93
C GLN A 25 -4.28 -19.10 2.54
N ASP A 26 -5.39 -18.77 1.92
CA ASP A 26 -6.65 -19.45 2.18
C ASP A 26 -6.60 -20.84 1.52
N PRO A 27 -6.76 -21.94 2.29
CA PRO A 27 -6.57 -23.30 1.78
C PRO A 27 -7.69 -23.74 0.81
N HIS A 28 -8.84 -23.07 0.82
CA HIS A 28 -9.99 -23.44 -0.02
C HIS A 28 -9.94 -22.73 -1.38
N SER A 29 -9.66 -21.42 -1.36
CA SER A 29 -9.61 -20.57 -2.56
C SER A 29 -8.21 -20.47 -3.17
N GLY A 30 -7.17 -20.80 -2.41
CA GLY A 30 -5.77 -20.60 -2.80
C GLY A 30 -5.34 -19.14 -2.83
N ILE A 31 -6.21 -18.20 -2.45
CA ILE A 31 -5.94 -16.77 -2.47
C ILE A 31 -5.04 -16.40 -1.29
N TRP A 32 -4.00 -15.63 -1.58
CA TRP A 32 -3.14 -15.08 -0.55
C TRP A 32 -3.72 -13.76 0.00
N TYR A 33 -3.54 -13.57 1.30
CA TYR A 33 -3.91 -12.34 2.00
C TYR A 33 -2.82 -11.91 2.98
N PHE A 34 -2.79 -10.61 3.23
CA PHE A 34 -2.02 -10.02 4.32
C PHE A 34 -2.93 -9.85 5.55
N HIS A 35 -2.58 -10.53 6.64
CA HIS A 35 -3.31 -10.50 7.90
C HIS A 35 -2.83 -9.36 8.79
N VAL A 36 -3.69 -8.36 9.02
CA VAL A 36 -3.45 -7.29 9.99
C VAL A 36 -4.16 -7.66 11.30
N PRO A 37 -3.45 -8.05 12.36
CA PRO A 37 -4.08 -8.52 13.59
C PRO A 37 -4.70 -7.37 14.40
N PHE A 38 -4.07 -6.19 14.38
CA PHE A 38 -4.51 -5.03 15.15
C PHE A 38 -4.54 -3.78 14.26
N SER A 39 -5.74 -3.38 13.85
CA SER A 39 -5.95 -2.07 13.19
C SER A 39 -6.11 -0.94 14.21
N LYS A 40 -6.26 0.30 13.73
CA LYS A 40 -6.53 1.47 14.57
C LYS A 40 -7.82 1.31 15.40
N SER A 41 -8.82 0.57 14.88
CA SER A 41 -10.09 0.28 15.56
C SER A 41 -10.05 -1.00 16.40
N GLY A 42 -8.87 -1.62 16.55
CA GLY A 42 -8.68 -2.88 17.30
C GLY A 42 -9.16 -4.14 16.56
N LYS A 43 -9.84 -4.00 15.41
CA LYS A 43 -10.33 -5.14 14.63
C LYS A 43 -9.25 -5.70 13.71
N ALA A 44 -9.16 -7.03 13.63
CA ALA A 44 -8.33 -7.71 12.65
C ALA A 44 -8.96 -7.64 11.25
N ARG A 45 -8.13 -7.70 10.21
CA ARG A 45 -8.61 -7.80 8.82
C ARG A 45 -7.63 -8.56 7.93
N ASN A 46 -8.18 -9.21 6.90
CA ASN A 46 -7.44 -9.87 5.84
C ASN A 46 -7.56 -9.04 4.57
N ILE A 47 -6.42 -8.76 3.93
CA ILE A 47 -6.37 -7.95 2.71
C ILE A 47 -5.85 -8.84 1.60
N ALA A 48 -6.67 -9.14 0.60
CA ALA A 48 -6.25 -9.98 -0.52
C ALA A 48 -5.05 -9.33 -1.23
N ILE A 49 -4.03 -10.14 -1.55
CA ILE A 49 -2.85 -9.66 -2.28
C ILE A 49 -2.96 -10.04 -3.76
N SER A 50 -2.54 -9.13 -4.63
CA SER A 50 -2.48 -9.41 -6.06
C SER A 50 -1.33 -10.37 -6.39
N LYS A 51 -1.43 -11.05 -7.54
CA LYS A 51 -0.34 -11.91 -8.06
C LYS A 51 0.98 -11.13 -8.20
N ALA A 52 0.92 -9.88 -8.62
CA ALA A 52 2.09 -9.01 -8.76
C ALA A 52 2.76 -8.71 -7.41
N LEU A 53 1.97 -8.44 -6.37
CA LEU A 53 2.52 -8.26 -5.03
C LEU A 53 3.13 -9.57 -4.48
N LEU A 54 2.48 -10.70 -4.74
CA LEU A 54 3.01 -12.01 -4.36
C LEU A 54 4.34 -12.31 -5.08
N ALA A 55 4.47 -11.98 -6.37
CA ALA A 55 5.73 -12.10 -7.09
C ALA A 55 6.84 -11.23 -6.46
N GLY A 56 6.53 -9.96 -6.15
CA GLY A 56 7.49 -9.08 -5.46
C GLY A 56 7.89 -9.59 -4.06
N LEU A 57 6.97 -10.24 -3.34
CA LEU A 57 7.28 -10.91 -2.07
C LEU A 57 8.25 -12.08 -2.27
N VAL A 58 8.05 -12.90 -3.29
CA VAL A 58 8.96 -14.02 -3.63
C VAL A 58 10.35 -13.49 -3.94
N ASP A 59 10.48 -12.46 -4.77
CA ASP A 59 11.77 -11.86 -5.12
C ASP A 59 12.48 -11.30 -3.89
N TYR A 60 11.75 -10.61 -3.02
CA TYR A 60 12.29 -10.08 -1.77
C TYR A 60 12.75 -11.20 -0.82
N ARG A 61 11.98 -12.29 -0.69
CA ARG A 61 12.34 -13.44 0.15
C ARG A 61 13.58 -14.17 -0.38
N ARG A 62 13.71 -14.32 -1.70
CA ARG A 62 14.91 -14.88 -2.34
C ARG A 62 16.13 -14.02 -2.09
N TYR A 63 16.00 -12.70 -2.15
CA TYR A 63 17.07 -11.77 -1.75
C TYR A 63 17.52 -12.00 -0.29
N LEU A 64 16.57 -12.30 0.61
CA LEU A 64 16.84 -12.68 2.00
C LEU A 64 17.29 -14.14 2.19
N ARG A 65 17.42 -14.92 1.12
CA ARG A 65 17.75 -16.36 1.12
C ARG A 65 16.74 -17.23 1.90
N LEU A 66 15.46 -16.84 1.84
CA LEU A 66 14.34 -17.60 2.40
C LEU A 66 13.63 -18.42 1.32
N SER A 67 12.74 -19.33 1.74
CA SER A 67 11.83 -20.03 0.81
C SER A 67 10.92 -19.03 0.07
N ASP A 68 10.51 -19.35 -1.16
CA ASP A 68 9.70 -18.47 -2.01
C ASP A 68 8.45 -17.95 -1.31
N LEU A 69 7.70 -18.84 -0.65
CA LEU A 69 6.48 -18.50 0.07
C LEU A 69 6.67 -18.68 1.57
N PRO A 70 6.06 -17.82 2.40
CA PRO A 70 6.10 -17.96 3.85
C PRO A 70 5.23 -19.13 4.30
N ASN A 71 5.67 -19.79 5.37
CA ASN A 71 4.88 -20.81 6.06
C ASN A 71 4.19 -20.20 7.29
N ILE A 72 3.24 -20.94 7.88
CA ILE A 72 2.44 -20.46 9.02
C ILE A 72 3.28 -20.13 10.28
N ASN A 73 4.47 -20.72 10.41
CA ASN A 73 5.38 -20.51 11.52
C ASN A 73 6.53 -19.54 11.17
N ASP A 74 6.48 -18.86 10.02
CA ASP A 74 7.54 -17.95 9.57
C ASP A 74 7.55 -16.67 10.43
N GLN A 75 8.48 -16.64 11.40
CA GLN A 75 8.71 -15.53 12.31
C GLN A 75 9.65 -14.46 11.74
N HIS A 76 10.11 -14.61 10.49
CA HIS A 76 11.03 -13.65 9.91
C HIS A 76 10.36 -12.27 9.78
N PRO A 77 11.03 -11.16 10.13
CA PRO A 77 10.49 -9.82 9.92
C PRO A 77 10.17 -9.53 8.47
N ILE A 78 9.08 -8.80 8.21
CA ILE A 78 8.73 -8.40 6.84
C ILE A 78 9.74 -7.42 6.24
N PHE A 79 10.27 -6.50 7.04
CA PHE A 79 11.32 -5.58 6.62
C PHE A 79 12.44 -5.60 7.65
N VAL A 80 13.61 -6.07 7.23
CA VAL A 80 14.81 -6.19 8.08
C VAL A 80 15.69 -4.94 8.03
N ARG A 81 16.53 -4.76 9.05
CA ARG A 81 17.53 -3.69 9.06
C ARG A 81 18.69 -4.07 8.13
N HIS A 82 19.27 -3.08 7.45
CA HIS A 82 20.52 -3.27 6.71
C HIS A 82 21.77 -3.18 7.60
N LYS A 83 21.64 -2.60 8.80
CA LYS A 83 22.71 -2.48 9.79
C LYS A 83 22.15 -2.77 11.18
N ALA A 84 22.94 -3.44 12.01
CA ALA A 84 22.59 -3.64 13.41
C ALA A 84 22.45 -2.28 14.11
N ALA A 85 21.42 -2.13 14.95
CA ALA A 85 21.30 -0.94 15.77
C ALA A 85 22.30 -1.00 16.92
N ALA A 86 23.01 0.10 17.16
CA ALA A 86 23.91 0.24 18.31
C ALA A 86 23.14 0.37 19.64
N HIS A 87 21.95 0.99 19.61
CA HIS A 87 21.08 1.21 20.76
C HIS A 87 19.59 1.07 20.36
N GLY A 88 18.70 0.89 21.35
CA GLY A 88 17.25 0.77 21.13
C GLY A 88 16.75 -0.68 21.14
N ARG A 89 15.60 -0.96 20.51
CA ARG A 89 15.02 -2.33 20.45
C ARG A 89 15.90 -3.26 19.62
N GLU A 90 16.13 -4.47 20.12
CA GLU A 90 16.89 -5.53 19.45
C GLU A 90 18.27 -5.01 18.99
N PRO A 91 19.11 -4.49 19.92
CA PRO A 91 20.45 -4.01 19.58
C PRO A 91 21.31 -5.18 19.10
N GLY A 92 22.19 -4.93 18.13
CA GLY A 92 23.04 -5.99 17.54
C GLY A 92 22.36 -6.89 16.51
N VAL A 93 21.02 -6.87 16.39
CA VAL A 93 20.27 -7.75 15.47
C VAL A 93 20.02 -7.06 14.12
N ILE A 94 20.47 -7.71 13.03
CA ILE A 94 20.25 -7.26 11.64
C ILE A 94 18.85 -7.69 11.17
N ASN A 95 18.45 -8.92 11.46
CA ASN A 95 17.13 -9.48 11.15
C ASN A 95 16.06 -9.01 12.15
N ALA A 96 16.06 -7.72 12.46
CA ALA A 96 15.08 -7.06 13.31
C ALA A 96 14.16 -6.20 12.45
N ASN A 97 12.90 -6.04 12.85
CA ASN A 97 11.96 -5.21 12.12
C ASN A 97 12.43 -3.75 12.01
N LEU A 98 12.21 -3.14 10.84
CA LEU A 98 12.30 -1.70 10.68
C LEU A 98 11.22 -0.99 11.50
N GLY A 99 11.64 0.03 12.26
CA GLY A 99 10.74 0.95 12.94
C GLY A 99 10.08 1.93 11.98
N ILE A 100 9.01 2.58 12.45
CA ILE A 100 8.20 3.51 11.65
C ILE A 100 9.01 4.62 10.96
N ARG A 101 10.05 5.14 11.62
CA ARG A 101 10.93 6.17 11.07
C ARG A 101 11.72 5.64 9.87
N HIS A 102 12.39 4.50 10.02
CA HIS A 102 13.19 3.93 8.93
C HIS A 102 12.34 3.57 7.71
N ILE A 103 11.15 3.00 7.90
CA ILE A 103 10.26 2.72 6.75
C ILE A 103 9.84 4.03 6.06
N ARG A 104 9.59 5.10 6.84
CA ARG A 104 9.26 6.41 6.25
C ARG A 104 10.44 6.96 5.46
N ASP A 105 11.64 6.92 6.03
CA ASP A 105 12.85 7.40 5.38
C ASP A 105 13.11 6.64 4.05
N GLU A 106 12.90 5.32 4.00
CA GLU A 106 13.01 4.56 2.74
C GLU A 106 11.93 4.93 1.70
N ILE A 107 10.70 5.17 2.14
CA ILE A 107 9.63 5.64 1.25
C ILE A 107 9.94 7.04 0.72
N ASP A 108 10.41 7.95 1.56
CA ASP A 108 10.74 9.32 1.18
C ASP A 108 11.92 9.34 0.20
N LYS A 109 12.92 8.46 0.38
CA LYS A 109 14.00 8.26 -0.61
C LYS A 109 13.44 7.80 -1.96
N LEU A 110 12.57 6.79 -1.97
CA LEU A 110 11.95 6.28 -3.18
C LEU A 110 11.14 7.36 -3.92
N ILE A 111 10.38 8.17 -3.18
CA ILE A 111 9.62 9.30 -3.74
C ILE A 111 10.57 10.34 -4.35
N ASN A 112 11.66 10.68 -3.67
CA ASN A 112 12.63 11.63 -4.20
C ASN A 112 13.34 11.11 -5.47
N LEU A 113 13.73 9.83 -5.50
CA LEU A 113 14.32 9.21 -6.68
C LEU A 113 13.34 9.20 -7.87
N ALA A 114 12.06 8.90 -7.61
CA ALA A 114 11.04 8.96 -8.64
C ALA A 114 10.84 10.40 -9.16
N ALA A 115 10.88 11.40 -8.27
CA ALA A 115 10.81 12.80 -8.65
C ALA A 115 12.05 13.25 -9.45
N ASP A 116 13.25 12.80 -9.08
CA ASP A 116 14.47 13.07 -9.85
C ASP A 116 14.37 12.53 -11.28
N ASN A 117 13.81 11.33 -11.46
CA ASN A 117 13.58 10.75 -12.78
C ASN A 117 12.53 11.55 -13.56
N ALA A 118 11.42 11.93 -12.94
CA ALA A 118 10.41 12.77 -13.59
C ALA A 118 10.98 14.12 -14.07
N ALA A 119 11.82 14.76 -13.25
CA ALA A 119 12.49 16.00 -13.64
C ALA A 119 13.42 15.80 -14.84
N LYS A 120 14.20 14.71 -14.87
CA LYS A 120 15.06 14.35 -16.01
C LYS A 120 14.27 14.11 -17.30
N ASP A 121 13.06 13.59 -17.18
CA ASP A 121 12.15 13.35 -18.29
C ASP A 121 11.39 14.63 -18.73
N GLY A 122 11.68 15.79 -18.11
CA GLY A 122 11.10 17.08 -18.45
C GLY A 122 9.85 17.49 -17.66
N PHE A 123 9.42 16.67 -16.68
CA PHE A 123 8.24 16.94 -15.84
C PHE A 123 8.62 17.76 -14.58
N GLU A 124 9.16 18.96 -14.77
CA GLU A 124 9.69 19.78 -13.67
C GLU A 124 8.64 20.08 -12.59
N HIS A 125 7.45 20.53 -12.98
CA HIS A 125 6.38 20.86 -12.02
C HIS A 125 5.90 19.64 -11.23
N ASP A 126 5.66 18.51 -11.92
CA ASP A 126 5.20 17.28 -11.28
C ASP A 126 6.27 16.72 -10.34
N SER A 127 7.54 16.84 -10.70
CA SER A 127 8.64 16.44 -9.82
C SER A 127 8.59 17.16 -8.47
N GLN A 128 8.31 18.47 -8.48
CA GLN A 128 8.21 19.28 -7.26
C GLN A 128 6.99 18.90 -6.42
N LEU A 129 5.89 18.50 -7.05
CA LEU A 129 4.71 17.96 -6.36
C LEU A 129 5.00 16.57 -5.78
N MET A 130 5.69 15.71 -6.52
CA MET A 130 6.08 14.37 -6.08
C MET A 130 6.91 14.42 -4.80
N ARG A 131 7.86 15.35 -4.69
CA ARG A 131 8.70 15.52 -3.48
C ARG A 131 7.92 15.86 -2.21
N LYS A 132 6.69 16.36 -2.33
CA LYS A 132 5.81 16.66 -1.20
C LYS A 132 4.94 15.47 -0.78
N LEU A 133 4.99 14.36 -1.53
CA LEU A 133 4.24 13.16 -1.22
C LEU A 133 4.85 12.42 -0.03
N SER A 134 4.01 11.68 0.67
CA SER A 134 4.38 10.84 1.80
C SER A 134 3.81 9.43 1.65
N ALA A 135 4.19 8.52 2.55
CA ALA A 135 3.56 7.20 2.67
C ALA A 135 2.03 7.24 2.79
N HIS A 136 1.47 8.31 3.38
CA HIS A 136 0.02 8.48 3.46
C HIS A 136 -0.59 8.76 2.10
N ASN A 137 0.06 9.57 1.26
CA ASN A 137 -0.37 9.80 -0.12
C ASN A 137 -0.36 8.49 -0.92
N ILE A 138 0.68 7.66 -0.80
CA ILE A 138 0.73 6.35 -1.50
C ILE A 138 -0.45 5.45 -1.14
N ARG A 139 -0.87 5.46 0.14
CA ARG A 139 -2.04 4.71 0.59
C ARG A 139 -3.30 5.23 -0.10
N HIS A 140 -3.52 6.54 -0.10
CA HIS A 140 -4.67 7.17 -0.73
C HIS A 140 -4.73 6.92 -2.23
N THR A 141 -3.60 7.09 -2.93
CA THR A 141 -3.48 6.78 -4.35
C THR A 141 -3.86 5.33 -4.63
N GLY A 142 -3.40 4.38 -3.79
CA GLY A 142 -3.80 2.98 -3.91
C GLY A 142 -5.31 2.78 -3.81
N ILE A 143 -5.96 3.40 -2.83
CA ILE A 143 -7.42 3.31 -2.64
C ILE A 143 -8.16 3.91 -3.85
N THR A 144 -7.78 5.12 -4.28
CA THR A 144 -8.34 5.79 -5.46
C THR A 144 -8.19 4.95 -6.71
N HIS A 145 -7.00 4.41 -6.98
CA HIS A 145 -6.76 3.60 -8.17
C HIS A 145 -7.59 2.32 -8.16
N ASP A 146 -7.75 1.68 -7.00
CA ASP A 146 -8.53 0.45 -6.93
C ASP A 146 -10.03 0.65 -7.20
N ILE A 147 -10.56 1.80 -6.79
CA ILE A 147 -11.95 2.20 -7.05
C ILE A 147 -12.12 2.67 -8.50
N ASN A 148 -11.27 3.58 -8.96
CA ASN A 148 -11.49 4.32 -10.21
C ASN A 148 -10.89 3.61 -11.44
N ILE A 149 -9.76 2.92 -11.28
CA ILE A 149 -9.05 2.22 -12.37
C ILE A 149 -9.44 0.74 -12.36
N ASN A 150 -9.29 0.05 -11.23
CA ASN A 150 -9.56 -1.38 -11.14
C ASN A 150 -11.04 -1.71 -10.94
N ARG A 151 -11.89 -0.69 -10.76
CA ARG A 151 -13.36 -0.81 -10.61
C ARG A 151 -13.78 -1.79 -9.52
N ARG A 152 -12.99 -1.94 -8.46
CA ARG A 152 -13.36 -2.80 -7.34
C ARG A 152 -14.57 -2.21 -6.60
N PRO A 153 -15.50 -3.05 -6.14
CA PRO A 153 -16.63 -2.59 -5.34
C PRO A 153 -16.18 -1.80 -4.11
N LEU A 154 -16.87 -0.69 -3.84
CA LEU A 154 -16.52 0.24 -2.75
C LEU A 154 -16.48 -0.47 -1.38
N SER A 155 -17.40 -1.40 -1.15
CA SER A 155 -17.46 -2.22 0.07
C SER A 155 -16.21 -3.10 0.25
N HIS A 156 -15.66 -3.65 -0.83
CA HIS A 156 -14.43 -4.45 -0.78
C HIS A 156 -13.23 -3.58 -0.42
N VAL A 157 -13.11 -2.42 -1.08
CA VAL A 157 -12.00 -1.48 -0.81
C VAL A 157 -12.10 -0.89 0.60
N GLN A 158 -13.31 -0.60 1.09
CA GLN A 158 -13.54 -0.15 2.47
C GLN A 158 -13.04 -1.18 3.48
N ALA A 159 -13.42 -2.45 3.29
CA ALA A 159 -13.01 -3.55 4.17
C ALA A 159 -11.47 -3.72 4.19
N ASP A 160 -10.84 -3.74 3.01
CA ASP A 160 -9.39 -3.85 2.87
C ASP A 160 -8.65 -2.65 3.50
N ALA A 161 -9.16 -1.43 3.29
CA ALA A 161 -8.62 -0.22 3.88
C ALA A 161 -8.84 -0.15 5.41
N GLY A 162 -9.81 -0.88 5.95
CA GLY A 162 -10.19 -0.80 7.36
C GLY A 162 -10.80 0.55 7.72
N HIS A 163 -11.71 1.05 6.88
CA HIS A 163 -12.53 2.23 7.15
C HIS A 163 -13.83 1.83 7.84
N GLU A 164 -14.20 2.52 8.92
CA GLU A 164 -15.42 2.20 9.69
C GLU A 164 -16.69 2.59 8.96
N SER A 165 -16.66 3.68 8.17
CA SER A 165 -17.77 4.11 7.34
C SER A 165 -17.44 4.01 5.85
N ILE A 166 -18.46 3.65 5.07
CA ILE A 166 -18.43 3.73 3.61
C ILE A 166 -18.21 5.18 3.16
N ASP A 167 -18.65 6.19 3.92
CA ASP A 167 -18.48 7.60 3.62
C ASP A 167 -17.01 8.03 3.58
N THR A 168 -16.17 7.41 4.41
CA THR A 168 -14.71 7.65 4.35
C THR A 168 -14.12 7.13 3.04
N THR A 169 -14.72 6.09 2.46
CA THR A 169 -14.24 5.47 1.22
C THR A 169 -14.89 6.13 -0.01
N SER A 170 -16.12 6.64 0.09
CA SER A 170 -16.79 7.34 -1.01
C SER A 170 -16.09 8.63 -1.40
N GLN A 171 -15.33 9.25 -0.50
CA GLN A 171 -14.48 10.42 -0.79
C GLN A 171 -13.49 10.17 -1.95
N TYR A 172 -13.07 8.91 -2.19
CA TYR A 172 -12.16 8.55 -3.28
C TYR A 172 -12.87 8.32 -4.63
N LEU A 173 -14.21 8.29 -4.67
CA LEU A 173 -14.98 8.26 -5.92
C LEU A 173 -14.87 9.58 -6.70
N HIS A 174 -14.57 10.67 -6.00
CA HIS A 174 -14.41 11.96 -6.63
C HIS A 174 -13.10 11.97 -7.40
N THR A 175 -13.26 11.82 -8.71
CA THR A 175 -12.25 12.01 -9.74
C THR A 175 -11.46 13.31 -9.54
N THR A 176 -10.26 13.35 -10.10
CA THR A 176 -9.44 14.57 -10.12
C THR A 176 -10.28 15.74 -10.65
N GLN A 177 -10.03 16.96 -10.16
CA GLN A 177 -10.80 18.13 -10.56
C GLN A 177 -10.87 18.26 -12.10
N THR A 178 -9.79 17.89 -12.79
CA THR A 178 -9.68 17.78 -14.25
C THR A 178 -10.67 16.78 -14.86
N GLU A 179 -10.75 15.54 -14.38
CA GLU A 179 -11.71 14.54 -14.86
C GLU A 179 -13.17 14.96 -14.61
N ARG A 180 -13.45 15.63 -13.47
CA ARG A 180 -14.79 16.21 -13.22
C ARG A 180 -15.10 17.32 -14.21
N HIS A 181 -14.14 18.19 -14.52
CA HIS A 181 -14.32 19.25 -15.51
C HIS A 181 -14.53 18.68 -16.92
N GLN A 182 -13.72 17.72 -17.35
CA GLN A 182 -13.85 17.09 -18.67
C GLN A 182 -15.16 16.33 -18.84
N SER A 183 -15.56 15.55 -17.84
CA SER A 183 -16.84 14.82 -17.88
C SER A 183 -18.05 15.75 -17.85
N ALA A 184 -17.96 16.91 -17.18
CA ALA A 184 -18.99 17.94 -17.23
C ALA A 184 -19.02 18.68 -18.57
N PHE A 185 -17.84 19.00 -19.12
CA PHE A 185 -17.69 19.72 -20.39
C PHE A 185 -18.31 18.96 -21.57
N ASN A 186 -18.16 17.64 -21.59
CA ASN A 186 -18.68 16.78 -22.66
C ASN A 186 -20.13 16.33 -22.46
N LYS A 187 -20.89 16.91 -21.52
CA LYS A 187 -22.31 16.53 -21.32
C LYS A 187 -23.16 17.05 -22.48
N PRO A 188 -23.77 16.18 -23.29
CA PRO A 188 -24.71 16.64 -24.32
C PRO A 188 -25.98 17.15 -23.64
N LEU A 189 -26.56 18.23 -24.17
CA LEU A 189 -27.84 18.76 -23.70
C LEU A 189 -29.03 17.89 -24.14
N ASN A 190 -28.88 17.16 -25.23
CA ASN A 190 -29.91 16.28 -25.77
C ASN A 190 -29.31 14.90 -26.05
N HIS A 191 -29.65 13.93 -25.20
CA HIS A 191 -29.21 12.54 -25.32
C HIS A 191 -29.93 11.75 -26.42
N LEU A 192 -30.95 12.33 -27.06
CA LEU A 192 -31.79 11.66 -28.07
C LEU A 192 -31.42 12.04 -29.52
N ALA A 193 -30.48 12.97 -29.73
CA ALA A 193 -30.12 13.44 -31.07
C ALA A 193 -29.35 12.41 -31.92
N GLU A 194 -28.73 11.41 -31.29
CA GLU A 194 -27.92 10.37 -31.94
C GLU A 194 -28.69 9.07 -32.24
N ILE A 195 -29.97 8.99 -31.84
CA ILE A 195 -30.84 7.86 -32.18
C ILE A 195 -31.56 8.22 -33.49
N LYS A 196 -30.95 7.90 -34.63
CA LYS A 196 -31.59 7.91 -35.95
C LYS A 196 -31.41 6.56 -36.62
#